data_AF-A0A0K1E0P8-F1
#
_entry.id   AF-A0A0K1E0P8-F1
#
_cell.length_a   1.000
_cell.length_b   1.000
_cell.length_c   1.000
_cell.angle_alpha   90.00
_cell.angle_beta   90.00
_cell.angle_gamma   90.00
#
_symmetry.space_group_name_H-M   'P 1'
#
loop_
_entity.id
_entity.type
_entity.pdbx_description
1 polymer ?
#
loop_
_entity_poly.entity_id
_entity_poly.type
_entity_poly.pdbx_seq_one_letter_code
_entity_poly.pdbx_strand_id
1 'polypeptide(L)'
;MPIRVGVVGVGNCASALVQGIEMYKHNPELEPIVAFREIGKYTPRDITFTSAFEIDGRKVGLDLAEAILQPPNNATVIFKPPRLGVTVRPGPALDGVPEGGLVLKLVEGTVEDVVKELNSTNTEVLVNYLPTGAKKAAEAYAEAALRAGAAFINAMPAPIATSEYWQRRFAEKELPLLGDDTQNQIGATVLHKTLIRLLALRGVRIKHTYQINVGGTPDFVNLMHRRGDKEKTKTAAVKMMAMGQEFDAYISPVAYIQFLGDRKIAHTLIEAEIFGGLSIRIEATLDVHDAWNSAAVVTDSIRLAKLALDRGIGGPLISASAWGFKNPPVHMSPDEAYRAVLEFIEGKRDR
;
A
#
# COMPACT_ATOMS: atom_id res chain seq x y z
N MET A 1 -0.61 -14.75 20.61
CA MET A 1 0.49 -15.22 19.74
C MET A 1 0.80 -14.11 18.75
N PRO A 2 2.06 -13.76 18.54
CA PRO A 2 2.44 -12.71 17.61
C PRO A 2 2.12 -13.10 16.16
N ILE A 3 1.90 -12.10 15.32
CA ILE A 3 1.77 -12.23 13.86
C ILE A 3 3.16 -12.11 13.26
N ARG A 4 3.69 -13.20 12.68
CA ARG A 4 5.06 -13.21 12.12
C ARG A 4 5.04 -12.68 10.69
N VAL A 5 5.67 -11.52 10.48
CA VAL A 5 5.58 -10.76 9.22
C VAL A 5 6.93 -10.68 8.52
N GLY A 6 6.91 -10.98 7.23
CA GLY A 6 8.00 -10.72 6.30
C GLY A 6 7.76 -9.45 5.49
N VAL A 7 8.83 -8.73 5.14
CA VAL A 7 8.76 -7.56 4.25
C VAL A 7 9.65 -7.73 3.03
N VAL A 8 9.10 -7.47 1.84
CA VAL A 8 9.83 -7.47 0.57
C VAL A 8 9.96 -6.03 0.09
N GLY A 9 11.18 -5.59 -0.19
CA GLY A 9 11.47 -4.21 -0.54
C GLY A 9 11.49 -3.33 0.71
N VAL A 10 12.68 -3.18 1.31
CA VAL A 10 12.90 -2.36 2.51
C VAL A 10 12.99 -0.87 2.16
N GLY A 11 11.96 -0.36 1.48
CA GLY A 11 11.81 1.03 1.03
C GLY A 11 11.18 1.95 2.08
N ASN A 12 10.72 3.14 1.65
CA ASN A 12 10.02 4.10 2.52
C ASN A 12 8.79 3.50 3.22
N CYS A 13 7.93 2.77 2.50
CA CYS A 13 6.72 2.18 3.08
C CYS A 13 7.05 1.13 4.15
N ALA A 14 8.05 0.28 3.90
CA ALA A 14 8.55 -0.66 4.90
C ALA A 14 9.14 0.09 6.12
N SER A 15 9.85 1.20 5.89
CA SER A 15 10.37 2.04 6.96
C SER A 15 9.27 2.61 7.85
N ALA A 16 8.24 3.22 7.27
CA ALA A 16 7.10 3.74 8.05
C ALA A 16 6.36 2.63 8.81
N LEU A 17 6.13 1.47 8.18
CA LEU A 17 5.49 0.33 8.83
C LEU A 17 6.30 -0.18 10.03
N VAL A 18 7.59 -0.44 9.85
CA VAL A 18 8.45 -0.98 10.92
C VAL A 18 8.58 0.04 12.06
N GLN A 19 8.83 1.30 11.74
CA GLN A 19 8.89 2.37 12.76
C GLN A 19 7.58 2.49 13.54
N GLY A 20 6.43 2.51 12.86
CA GLY A 20 5.13 2.66 13.49
C GLY A 20 4.77 1.49 14.42
N ILE A 21 4.96 0.26 13.96
CA ILE A 21 4.69 -0.93 14.79
C ILE A 21 5.59 -0.96 16.02
N GLU A 22 6.89 -0.74 15.86
CA GLU A 22 7.83 -0.79 16.98
C GLU A 22 7.62 0.39 17.94
N MET A 23 7.22 1.56 17.44
CA MET A 23 6.81 2.69 18.29
C MET A 23 5.64 2.30 19.19
N TYR A 24 4.55 1.73 18.65
CA TYR A 24 3.38 1.36 19.46
C TYR A 24 3.66 0.21 20.44
N LYS A 25 4.62 -0.66 20.14
CA LYS A 25 5.07 -1.71 21.08
C LYS A 25 5.85 -1.15 22.26
N HIS A 26 6.76 -0.21 22.01
CA HIS A 26 7.64 0.35 23.04
C HIS A 26 6.97 1.45 23.88
N ASN A 27 5.84 1.96 23.41
CA ASN A 27 5.09 3.05 24.04
C ASN A 27 3.62 2.61 24.19
N PRO A 28 3.30 1.70 25.14
CA PRO A 28 1.96 1.12 25.28
C PRO A 28 0.87 2.13 25.64
N GLU A 29 1.23 3.30 26.14
CA GLU A 29 0.34 4.44 26.38
C GLU A 29 -0.13 5.13 25.10
N LEU A 30 0.56 4.94 23.98
CA LEU A 30 0.18 5.51 22.69
C LEU A 30 -0.83 4.62 21.98
N GLU A 31 -2.01 5.15 21.70
CA GLU A 31 -3.05 4.45 20.94
C GLU A 31 -2.71 4.37 19.44
N PRO A 32 -2.73 3.17 18.83
CA PRO A 32 -2.52 3.03 17.39
C PRO A 32 -3.57 3.74 16.54
N ILE A 33 -3.13 4.53 15.56
CA ILE A 33 -4.01 5.26 14.63
C ILE A 33 -4.32 4.35 13.43
N VAL A 34 -5.27 3.43 13.62
CA VAL A 34 -5.73 2.45 12.63
C VAL A 34 -7.25 2.48 12.52
N ALA A 35 -7.81 1.94 11.43
CA ALA A 35 -9.27 1.94 11.25
C ALA A 35 -9.97 0.93 12.17
N PHE A 36 -9.31 -0.20 12.42
CA PHE A 36 -9.83 -1.26 13.28
C PHE A 36 -8.87 -1.44 14.46
N ARG A 37 -9.31 -1.00 15.65
CA ARG A 37 -8.48 -1.09 16.88
C ARG A 37 -8.13 -2.55 17.21
N GLU A 38 -9.12 -3.42 17.06
CA GLU A 38 -9.00 -4.87 17.25
C GLU A 38 -9.53 -5.59 16.01
N ILE A 39 -8.80 -6.61 15.57
CA ILE A 39 -9.21 -7.54 14.51
C ILE A 39 -9.13 -8.94 15.09
N GLY A 40 -10.28 -9.50 15.47
CA GLY A 40 -10.32 -10.69 16.33
C GLY A 40 -9.60 -10.43 17.65
N LYS A 41 -8.56 -11.20 17.95
CA LYS A 41 -7.70 -11.02 19.14
C LYS A 41 -6.45 -10.16 18.90
N TYR A 42 -6.30 -9.60 17.69
CA TYR A 42 -5.06 -8.96 17.24
C TYR A 42 -5.13 -7.44 17.28
N THR A 43 -4.13 -6.86 17.92
CA THR A 43 -3.82 -5.42 17.91
C THR A 43 -2.59 -5.17 17.02
N PRO A 44 -2.30 -3.92 16.63
CA PRO A 44 -1.05 -3.58 15.92
C PRO A 44 0.21 -4.03 16.65
N ARG A 45 0.18 -4.09 17.99
CA ARG A 45 1.33 -4.47 18.82
C ARG A 45 1.68 -5.96 18.72
N ASP A 46 0.77 -6.79 18.23
CA ASP A 46 0.99 -8.21 18.05
C ASP A 46 1.83 -8.54 16.80
N ILE A 47 2.10 -7.56 15.92
CA ILE A 47 2.89 -7.76 14.70
C ILE A 47 4.38 -7.84 15.02
N THR A 48 5.06 -8.94 14.67
CA THR A 48 6.51 -9.11 14.83
C THR A 48 7.15 -9.35 13.47
N PHE A 49 8.15 -8.56 13.11
CA PHE A 49 8.92 -8.77 11.90
C PHE A 49 9.88 -9.95 12.09
N THR A 50 9.91 -10.86 11.12
CA THR A 50 10.69 -12.11 11.20
C THR A 50 11.63 -12.32 10.02
N SER A 51 11.33 -11.72 8.87
CA SER A 51 12.16 -11.82 7.66
C SER A 51 12.09 -10.52 6.84
N ALA A 52 13.16 -10.18 6.12
CA ALA A 52 13.18 -9.00 5.25
C ALA A 52 14.03 -9.25 4.00
N PHE A 53 13.62 -8.70 2.86
CA PHE A 53 14.30 -8.89 1.58
C PHE A 53 14.55 -7.57 0.84
N GLU A 54 15.75 -7.41 0.29
CA GLU A 54 16.17 -6.29 -0.56
C GLU A 54 17.19 -6.79 -1.59
N ILE A 55 17.46 -5.98 -2.59
CA ILE A 55 18.49 -6.12 -3.62
C ILE A 55 19.57 -5.03 -3.52
N ASP A 56 19.34 -3.96 -2.76
CA ASP A 56 20.32 -2.90 -2.53
C ASP A 56 21.40 -3.32 -1.52
N GLY A 57 22.65 -3.35 -1.97
CA GLY A 57 23.81 -3.71 -1.15
C GLY A 57 24.09 -2.78 0.04
N ARG A 58 23.45 -1.60 0.13
CA ARG A 58 23.46 -0.75 1.33
C ARG A 58 22.60 -1.31 2.46
N LYS A 59 21.61 -2.14 2.14
CA LYS A 59 20.62 -2.67 3.10
C LYS A 59 20.79 -4.16 3.35
N VAL A 60 21.14 -4.93 2.31
CA VAL A 60 21.38 -6.37 2.43
C VAL A 60 22.49 -6.65 3.44
N GLY A 61 22.22 -7.54 4.40
CA GLY A 61 23.13 -7.92 5.47
C GLY A 61 22.99 -7.10 6.77
N LEU A 62 22.28 -5.97 6.75
CA LEU A 62 22.00 -5.18 7.95
C LEU A 62 20.83 -5.74 8.75
N ASP A 63 20.72 -5.33 10.01
CA ASP A 63 19.50 -5.50 10.79
C ASP A 63 18.37 -4.64 10.19
N LEU A 64 17.14 -5.13 10.20
CA LEU A 64 15.98 -4.42 9.66
C LEU A 64 15.81 -3.03 10.29
N ALA A 65 16.09 -2.86 11.59
CA ALA A 65 16.03 -1.56 12.26
C ALA A 65 16.99 -0.52 11.66
N GLU A 66 18.14 -0.97 11.16
CA GLU A 66 19.14 -0.12 10.54
C GLU A 66 18.85 0.08 9.05
N ALA A 67 18.46 -0.99 8.35
CA ALA A 67 18.21 -1.00 6.91
C ALA A 67 17.08 -0.04 6.49
N ILE A 68 16.02 0.06 7.30
CA ILE A 68 14.89 0.97 7.01
C ILE A 68 15.30 2.46 7.02
N LEU A 69 16.44 2.79 7.61
CA LEU A 69 16.98 4.16 7.69
C LEU A 69 18.08 4.41 6.64
N GLN A 70 18.49 3.40 5.88
CA GLN A 70 19.53 3.56 4.85
C GLN A 70 18.97 4.23 3.59
N PRO A 71 19.77 5.11 2.94
CA PRO A 71 19.38 5.70 1.67
C PRO A 71 19.14 4.60 0.60
N PRO A 72 18.24 4.84 -0.38
CA PRO A 72 17.60 6.12 -0.66
C PRO A 72 16.34 6.37 0.18
N ASN A 73 16.09 5.57 1.23
CA ASN A 73 14.94 5.83 2.09
C ASN A 73 15.04 7.23 2.70
N ASN A 74 13.93 7.94 2.65
CA ASN A 74 13.77 9.28 3.23
C ASN A 74 12.45 9.42 3.99
N ALA A 75 11.79 8.30 4.31
CA ALA A 75 10.61 8.26 5.17
C ALA A 75 10.87 9.03 6.47
N THR A 76 9.91 9.84 6.89
CA THR A 76 10.08 10.65 8.10
C THR A 76 10.35 9.76 9.31
N VAL A 77 11.41 10.06 10.05
CA VAL A 77 11.81 9.27 11.22
C VAL A 77 11.02 9.74 12.42
N ILE A 78 10.01 8.97 12.83
CA ILE A 78 9.20 9.23 14.03
C ILE A 78 9.72 8.40 15.20
N PHE A 79 10.22 7.20 14.92
CA PHE A 79 10.77 6.29 15.91
C PHE A 79 11.96 5.55 15.31
N LYS A 80 13.00 5.31 16.11
CA LYS A 80 14.15 4.49 15.71
C LYS A 80 14.07 3.17 16.47
N PRO A 81 13.65 2.07 15.83
CA PRO A 81 13.56 0.78 16.50
C PRO A 81 14.93 0.37 17.07
N PRO A 82 14.97 -0.28 18.25
CA PRO A 82 16.16 -1.02 18.64
C PRO A 82 16.40 -2.18 17.67
N ARG A 83 17.57 -2.83 17.79
CA ARG A 83 17.92 -4.00 16.97
C ARG A 83 16.81 -5.06 17.04
N LEU A 84 16.31 -5.47 15.87
CA LEU A 84 15.19 -6.41 15.77
C LEU A 84 15.65 -7.87 15.67
N GLY A 85 16.93 -8.12 15.36
CA GLY A 85 17.45 -9.46 15.12
C GLY A 85 17.04 -10.03 13.75
N VAL A 86 16.52 -9.19 12.86
CA VAL A 86 16.05 -9.58 11.52
C VAL A 86 17.08 -9.11 10.49
N THR A 87 17.88 -10.01 9.96
CA THR A 87 18.84 -9.68 8.90
C THR A 87 18.13 -9.54 7.57
N VAL A 88 18.36 -8.43 6.86
CA VAL A 88 17.86 -8.24 5.50
C VAL A 88 18.61 -9.16 4.54
N ARG A 89 17.87 -10.07 3.90
CA ARG A 89 18.39 -11.05 2.95
C ARG A 89 18.35 -10.53 1.50
N PRO A 90 19.26 -10.99 0.63
CA PRO A 90 19.13 -10.74 -0.79
C PRO A 90 17.92 -11.50 -1.35
N GLY A 91 17.16 -10.88 -2.24
CA GLY A 91 16.06 -11.54 -2.95
C GLY A 91 16.20 -11.50 -4.47
N PRO A 92 15.32 -12.17 -5.23
CA PRO A 92 15.38 -12.18 -6.69
C PRO A 92 15.12 -10.78 -7.25
N ALA A 93 16.04 -10.26 -8.06
CA ALA A 93 15.93 -8.90 -8.59
C ALA A 93 14.98 -8.86 -9.78
N LEU A 94 15.17 -9.72 -10.79
CA LEU A 94 14.34 -9.79 -12.00
C LEU A 94 14.08 -8.38 -12.61
N ASP A 95 12.82 -7.97 -12.77
CA ASP A 95 12.41 -6.62 -13.23
C ASP A 95 12.18 -5.64 -12.06
N GLY A 96 12.61 -6.01 -10.86
CA GLY A 96 12.43 -5.29 -9.60
C GLY A 96 13.46 -4.22 -9.29
N VAL A 97 14.50 -4.06 -10.11
CA VAL A 97 15.43 -2.94 -9.99
C VAL A 97 14.69 -1.64 -10.34
N PRO A 98 14.56 -0.67 -9.41
CA PRO A 98 13.90 0.59 -9.69
C PRO A 98 14.75 1.46 -10.63
N GLU A 99 14.07 2.30 -11.42
CA GLU A 99 14.73 3.24 -12.32
C GLU A 99 15.39 4.42 -11.58
N GLY A 100 16.17 5.22 -12.31
CA GLY A 100 16.76 6.46 -11.79
C GLY A 100 17.99 6.27 -10.91
N GLY A 101 18.67 5.12 -11.04
CA GLY A 101 19.93 4.85 -10.33
C GLY A 101 19.77 4.73 -8.82
N LEU A 102 18.56 4.39 -8.35
CA LEU A 102 18.25 4.30 -6.92
C LEU A 102 19.00 3.16 -6.22
N VAL A 103 19.34 2.09 -6.94
CA VAL A 103 20.17 0.98 -6.44
C VAL A 103 21.57 1.11 -7.02
N LEU A 104 22.56 1.39 -6.16
CA LEU A 104 23.96 1.61 -6.58
C LEU A 104 24.73 0.31 -6.76
N LYS A 105 24.47 -0.67 -5.89
CA LYS A 105 25.09 -1.99 -5.91
C LYS A 105 24.00 -3.04 -5.77
N LEU A 106 23.84 -3.86 -6.79
CA LEU A 106 22.90 -4.97 -6.79
C LEU A 106 23.49 -6.16 -6.03
N VAL A 107 22.71 -6.75 -5.13
CA VAL A 107 22.99 -8.01 -4.46
C VAL A 107 21.77 -8.90 -4.64
N GLU A 108 21.89 -9.93 -5.48
CA GLU A 108 20.77 -10.77 -5.90
C GLU A 108 20.74 -12.10 -5.13
N GLY A 109 19.54 -12.53 -4.76
CA GLY A 109 19.24 -13.85 -4.22
C GLY A 109 18.26 -14.61 -5.12
N THR A 110 17.81 -15.78 -4.68
CA THR A 110 16.88 -16.62 -5.44
C THR A 110 15.52 -16.75 -4.77
N VAL A 111 14.53 -17.28 -5.51
CA VAL A 111 13.22 -17.64 -4.93
C VAL A 111 13.40 -18.71 -3.85
N GLU A 112 14.31 -19.65 -4.04
CA GLU A 112 14.64 -20.70 -3.06
C GLU A 112 15.18 -20.12 -1.76
N ASP A 113 16.00 -19.07 -1.81
CA ASP A 113 16.50 -18.37 -0.62
C ASP A 113 15.36 -17.72 0.17
N VAL A 114 14.42 -17.10 -0.54
CA VAL A 114 13.22 -16.51 0.07
C VAL A 114 12.39 -17.60 0.76
N VAL A 115 12.08 -18.70 0.06
CA VAL A 115 11.30 -19.82 0.62
C VAL A 115 11.99 -20.39 1.86
N LYS A 116 13.32 -20.57 1.82
CA LYS A 116 14.10 -21.09 2.96
C LYS A 116 14.02 -20.16 4.18
N GLU A 117 14.20 -18.86 3.97
CA GLU A 117 14.14 -17.87 5.05
C GLU A 117 12.74 -17.82 5.67
N LEU A 118 11.68 -17.75 4.84
CA LEU A 118 10.28 -17.73 5.31
C LEU A 118 9.95 -18.97 6.17
N ASN A 119 10.36 -20.16 5.71
CA ASN A 119 10.17 -21.40 6.48
C ASN A 119 10.96 -21.39 7.79
N SER A 120 12.25 -21.01 7.77
CA SER A 120 13.09 -21.01 8.98
C SER A 120 12.63 -20.02 10.06
N THR A 121 11.98 -18.94 9.63
CA THR A 121 11.48 -17.88 10.50
C THR A 121 9.98 -18.02 10.82
N ASN A 122 9.34 -19.07 10.29
CA ASN A 122 7.91 -19.34 10.40
C ASN A 122 7.05 -18.14 10.00
N THR A 123 7.47 -17.37 8.98
CA THR A 123 6.74 -16.18 8.54
C THR A 123 5.33 -16.55 8.08
N GLU A 124 4.32 -15.88 8.63
CA GLU A 124 2.90 -16.14 8.37
C GLU A 124 2.33 -15.21 7.29
N VAL A 125 2.80 -13.96 7.22
CA VAL A 125 2.32 -12.95 6.27
C VAL A 125 3.50 -12.27 5.60
N LEU A 126 3.54 -12.27 4.28
CA LEU A 126 4.57 -11.59 3.48
C LEU A 126 3.98 -10.33 2.83
N VAL A 127 4.54 -9.17 3.13
CA VAL A 127 4.14 -7.87 2.57
C VAL A 127 5.07 -7.48 1.43
N ASN A 128 4.51 -7.24 0.25
CA ASN A 128 5.24 -6.85 -0.94
C ASN A 128 5.21 -5.35 -1.22
N TYR A 129 6.33 -4.66 -0.98
CA TYR A 129 6.56 -3.24 -1.28
C TYR A 129 7.51 -3.01 -2.46
N LEU A 130 7.59 -3.97 -3.40
CA LEU A 130 8.43 -3.79 -4.58
C LEU A 130 8.04 -2.54 -5.40
N PRO A 131 9.00 -1.95 -6.14
CA PRO A 131 8.74 -0.78 -6.98
C PRO A 131 7.65 -1.02 -8.03
N THR A 132 6.90 0.05 -8.37
CA THR A 132 5.93 0.00 -9.48
C THR A 132 6.61 -0.49 -10.77
N GLY A 133 6.07 -1.54 -11.39
CA GLY A 133 6.56 -2.14 -12.65
C GLY A 133 7.38 -3.43 -12.47
N ALA A 134 7.68 -3.82 -11.23
CA ALA A 134 8.39 -5.04 -10.86
C ALA A 134 7.49 -6.31 -10.93
N LYS A 135 6.92 -6.61 -12.09
CA LYS A 135 5.90 -7.66 -12.23
C LYS A 135 6.47 -9.05 -11.99
N LYS A 136 7.55 -9.42 -12.67
CA LYS A 136 8.18 -10.75 -12.54
C LYS A 136 8.71 -10.96 -11.13
N ALA A 137 9.28 -9.92 -10.52
CA ALA A 137 9.70 -9.97 -9.12
C ALA A 137 8.48 -10.18 -8.19
N ALA A 138 7.39 -9.44 -8.35
CA ALA A 138 6.19 -9.63 -7.53
C ALA A 138 5.60 -11.05 -7.65
N GLU A 139 5.55 -11.60 -8.88
CA GLU A 139 5.13 -12.98 -9.13
C GLU A 139 6.08 -14.01 -8.47
N ALA A 140 7.40 -13.75 -8.48
CA ALA A 140 8.38 -14.60 -7.82
C ALA A 140 8.22 -14.64 -6.29
N TYR A 141 7.92 -13.49 -5.66
CA TYR A 141 7.62 -13.44 -4.22
C TYR A 141 6.25 -14.03 -3.87
N ALA A 142 5.24 -13.88 -4.75
CA ALA A 142 3.95 -14.54 -4.59
C ALA A 142 4.12 -16.07 -4.61
N GLU A 143 4.94 -16.60 -5.53
CA GLU A 143 5.28 -18.03 -5.57
C GLU A 143 6.06 -18.46 -4.32
N ALA A 144 6.99 -17.64 -3.83
CA ALA A 144 7.74 -17.94 -2.61
C ALA A 144 6.82 -18.02 -1.38
N ALA A 145 5.91 -17.06 -1.21
CA ALA A 145 4.93 -17.05 -0.12
C ALA A 145 4.01 -18.28 -0.19
N LEU A 146 3.49 -18.59 -1.38
CA LEU A 146 2.64 -19.76 -1.62
C LEU A 146 3.37 -21.06 -1.23
N ARG A 147 4.64 -21.21 -1.62
CA ARG A 147 5.47 -22.39 -1.32
C ARG A 147 5.83 -22.51 0.17
N ALA A 148 5.97 -21.38 0.86
CA ALA A 148 6.29 -21.32 2.29
C ALA A 148 5.05 -21.40 3.20
N GLY A 149 3.83 -21.42 2.65
CA GLY A 149 2.61 -21.43 3.45
C GLY A 149 2.27 -20.08 4.09
N ALA A 150 2.72 -18.97 3.49
CA ALA A 150 2.47 -17.62 4.00
C ALA A 150 1.34 -16.93 3.22
N ALA A 151 0.51 -16.16 3.92
CA ALA A 151 -0.38 -15.19 3.29
C ALA A 151 0.44 -14.15 2.53
N PHE A 152 -0.12 -13.60 1.44
CA PHE A 152 0.56 -12.60 0.63
C PHE A 152 -0.24 -11.31 0.54
N ILE A 153 0.42 -10.19 0.83
CA ILE A 153 -0.16 -8.85 0.74
C ILE A 153 0.59 -8.08 -0.35
N ASN A 154 -0.06 -7.83 -1.47
CA ASN A 154 0.52 -7.11 -2.58
C ASN A 154 0.25 -5.60 -2.50
N ALA A 155 1.19 -4.85 -1.94
CA ALA A 155 1.05 -3.40 -1.77
C ALA A 155 1.41 -2.59 -3.04
N MET A 156 1.88 -3.25 -4.10
CA MET A 156 2.22 -2.61 -5.36
C MET A 156 1.16 -2.89 -6.47
N PRO A 157 1.15 -2.14 -7.59
CA PRO A 157 0.16 -2.31 -8.67
C PRO A 157 0.21 -3.55 -9.58
N ALA A 158 1.12 -4.52 -9.37
CA ALA A 158 1.20 -5.69 -10.24
C ALA A 158 -0.05 -6.55 -10.03
N PRO A 159 -0.61 -7.17 -11.09
CA PRO A 159 -1.81 -7.99 -10.97
C PRO A 159 -1.49 -9.33 -10.30
N ILE A 160 -1.66 -9.41 -8.98
CA ILE A 160 -1.50 -10.63 -8.20
C ILE A 160 -2.85 -11.03 -7.61
N ALA A 161 -3.41 -10.26 -6.68
CA ALA A 161 -4.72 -10.54 -6.11
C ALA A 161 -5.84 -10.44 -7.16
N THR A 162 -5.68 -9.60 -8.17
CA THR A 162 -6.63 -9.47 -9.30
C THR A 162 -6.45 -10.53 -10.40
N SER A 163 -5.38 -11.34 -10.34
CA SER A 163 -5.12 -12.39 -11.32
C SER A 163 -5.81 -13.69 -10.92
N GLU A 164 -6.70 -14.20 -11.78
CA GLU A 164 -7.39 -15.48 -11.57
C GLU A 164 -6.42 -16.65 -11.33
N TYR A 165 -5.25 -16.61 -11.99
CA TYR A 165 -4.19 -17.61 -11.79
C TYR A 165 -3.73 -17.66 -10.33
N TRP A 166 -3.40 -16.50 -9.74
CA TRP A 166 -2.93 -16.41 -8.36
C TRP A 166 -4.07 -16.64 -7.37
N GLN A 167 -5.27 -16.10 -7.62
CA GLN A 167 -6.44 -16.35 -6.79
C GLN A 167 -6.71 -17.84 -6.62
N ARG A 168 -6.70 -18.61 -7.72
CA ARG A 168 -6.90 -20.06 -7.69
C ARG A 168 -5.82 -20.77 -6.86
N ARG A 169 -4.55 -20.44 -7.11
CA ARG A 169 -3.39 -21.06 -6.43
C ARG A 169 -3.42 -20.83 -4.92
N PHE A 170 -3.70 -19.60 -4.48
CA PHE A 170 -3.82 -19.26 -3.07
C PHE A 170 -5.06 -19.90 -2.41
N ALA A 171 -6.17 -20.01 -3.15
CA ALA A 171 -7.36 -20.71 -2.67
C ALA A 171 -7.12 -22.22 -2.48
N GLU A 172 -6.46 -22.88 -3.44
CA GLU A 172 -6.10 -24.31 -3.36
C GLU A 172 -5.18 -24.64 -2.17
N LYS A 173 -4.43 -23.67 -1.67
CA LYS A 173 -3.53 -23.81 -0.51
C LYS A 173 -4.11 -23.30 0.80
N GLU A 174 -5.35 -22.82 0.79
CA GLU A 174 -5.99 -22.20 1.96
C GLU A 174 -5.21 -20.99 2.52
N LEU A 175 -4.49 -20.27 1.64
CA LEU A 175 -3.68 -19.11 2.01
C LEU A 175 -4.35 -17.79 1.60
N PRO A 176 -4.47 -16.80 2.49
CA PRO A 176 -5.02 -15.50 2.15
C PRO A 176 -4.16 -14.72 1.15
N LEU A 177 -4.84 -14.05 0.23
CA LEU A 177 -4.25 -13.14 -0.75
C LEU A 177 -4.96 -11.79 -0.69
N LEU A 178 -4.21 -10.71 -0.44
CA LEU A 178 -4.73 -9.35 -0.38
C LEU A 178 -4.00 -8.48 -1.40
N GLY A 179 -4.71 -7.61 -2.11
CA GLY A 179 -4.14 -6.78 -3.17
C GLY A 179 -5.21 -6.19 -4.08
N ASP A 180 -4.86 -5.41 -5.10
CA ASP A 180 -3.51 -4.92 -5.44
C ASP A 180 -3.42 -3.39 -5.29
N ASP A 181 -2.20 -2.88 -5.05
CA ASP A 181 -1.89 -1.45 -4.83
C ASP A 181 -2.55 -0.86 -3.57
N THR A 182 -1.84 -0.71 -2.45
CA THR A 182 -2.45 -0.26 -1.19
C THR A 182 -3.09 1.13 -1.29
N GLN A 183 -4.19 1.31 -0.55
CA GLN A 183 -4.75 2.63 -0.28
C GLN A 183 -3.95 3.36 0.80
N ASN A 184 -4.14 4.68 0.81
CA ASN A 184 -3.67 5.55 1.87
C ASN A 184 -4.86 5.87 2.80
N GLN A 185 -4.61 6.20 4.06
CA GLN A 185 -5.63 6.69 4.98
C GLN A 185 -6.34 7.93 4.40
N ILE A 186 -5.58 8.83 3.78
CA ILE A 186 -6.12 9.95 3.02
C ILE A 186 -5.30 10.25 1.77
N GLY A 187 -5.83 9.92 0.60
CA GLY A 187 -5.19 10.21 -0.69
C GLY A 187 -5.82 11.40 -1.41
N ALA A 188 -5.02 12.10 -2.23
CA ALA A 188 -5.49 13.19 -3.08
C ALA A 188 -6.68 12.80 -3.96
N THR A 189 -6.58 11.63 -4.62
CA THR A 189 -7.66 11.12 -5.49
C THR A 189 -8.95 10.89 -4.72
N VAL A 190 -8.90 10.34 -3.50
CA VAL A 190 -10.10 10.10 -2.69
C VAL A 190 -10.71 11.42 -2.24
N LEU A 191 -9.89 12.36 -1.75
CA LEU A 191 -10.35 13.70 -1.38
C LEU A 191 -11.06 14.40 -2.55
N HIS A 192 -10.43 14.39 -3.74
CA HIS A 192 -10.99 14.99 -4.94
C HIS A 192 -12.31 14.31 -5.37
N LYS A 193 -12.36 12.98 -5.40
CA LYS A 193 -13.60 12.23 -5.70
C LYS A 193 -14.72 12.57 -4.72
N THR A 194 -14.41 12.67 -3.43
CA THR A 194 -15.40 13.03 -2.39
C THR A 194 -15.96 14.42 -2.60
N LEU A 195 -15.12 15.41 -2.91
CA LEU A 195 -15.58 16.77 -3.22
C LEU A 195 -16.46 16.80 -4.47
N ILE A 196 -16.03 16.17 -5.58
CA ILE A 196 -16.83 16.10 -6.81
C ILE A 196 -18.17 15.39 -6.57
N ARG A 197 -18.16 14.29 -5.82
CA ARG A 197 -19.37 13.54 -5.49
C ARG A 197 -20.34 14.37 -4.66
N LEU A 198 -19.85 15.10 -3.66
CA LEU A 198 -20.66 16.00 -2.85
C LEU A 198 -21.35 17.08 -3.70
N LEU A 199 -20.59 17.72 -4.60
CA LEU A 199 -21.14 18.73 -5.52
C LEU A 199 -22.22 18.13 -6.44
N ALA A 200 -21.93 16.97 -7.04
CA ALA A 200 -22.86 16.28 -7.92
C ALA A 200 -24.17 15.89 -7.20
N LEU A 201 -24.08 15.39 -5.95
CA LEU A 201 -25.24 15.05 -5.13
C LEU A 201 -26.14 16.25 -4.80
N ARG A 202 -25.62 17.47 -4.90
CA ARG A 202 -26.36 18.72 -4.62
C ARG A 202 -26.79 19.45 -5.88
N GLY A 203 -26.65 18.84 -7.06
CA GLY A 203 -27.02 19.45 -8.33
C GLY A 203 -26.12 20.62 -8.74
N VAL A 204 -24.93 20.74 -8.14
CA VAL A 204 -23.95 21.74 -8.54
C VAL A 204 -23.36 21.33 -9.89
N ARG A 205 -23.26 22.29 -10.82
CA ARG A 205 -22.71 22.05 -12.16
C ARG A 205 -21.20 22.28 -12.16
N ILE A 206 -20.42 21.23 -12.32
CA ILE A 206 -18.95 21.32 -12.38
C ILE A 206 -18.55 21.81 -13.78
N LYS A 207 -17.54 22.68 -13.84
CA LYS A 207 -17.03 23.25 -15.10
C LYS A 207 -15.64 22.74 -15.42
N HIS A 208 -14.71 22.98 -14.51
CA HIS A 208 -13.30 22.65 -14.68
C HIS A 208 -12.75 22.10 -13.38
N THR A 209 -11.83 21.15 -13.49
CA THR A 209 -11.04 20.71 -12.35
C THR A 209 -9.65 20.26 -12.78
N TYR A 210 -8.68 20.47 -11.90
CA TYR A 210 -7.40 19.79 -12.01
C TYR A 210 -6.95 19.23 -10.67
N GLN A 211 -6.08 18.23 -10.76
CA GLN A 211 -5.30 17.75 -9.62
C GLN A 211 -3.85 17.51 -10.03
N ILE A 212 -2.94 18.19 -9.35
CA ILE A 212 -1.50 18.15 -9.55
C ILE A 212 -0.87 17.51 -8.33
N ASN A 213 0.01 16.52 -8.52
CA ASN A 213 0.74 15.88 -7.43
C ASN A 213 2.25 16.10 -7.58
N VAL A 214 2.92 16.53 -6.52
CA VAL A 214 4.38 16.59 -6.45
C VAL A 214 4.87 15.80 -5.24
N GLY A 215 6.07 15.22 -5.30
CA GLY A 215 6.61 14.45 -4.18
C GLY A 215 8.12 14.28 -4.22
N GLY A 216 8.72 13.97 -3.07
CA GLY A 216 10.16 13.81 -2.91
C GLY A 216 10.63 12.38 -2.63
N THR A 217 9.74 11.39 -2.68
CA THR A 217 10.10 9.99 -2.36
C THR A 217 10.84 9.32 -3.52
N PRO A 218 11.64 8.26 -3.25
CA PRO A 218 12.25 7.44 -4.30
C PRO A 218 11.22 6.83 -5.28
N ASP A 219 9.99 6.57 -4.83
CA ASP A 219 8.93 6.08 -5.73
C ASP A 219 8.60 7.12 -6.81
N PHE A 220 8.60 8.43 -6.49
CA PHE A 220 8.42 9.47 -7.50
C PHE A 220 9.54 9.47 -8.55
N VAL A 221 10.79 9.19 -8.17
CA VAL A 221 11.89 9.03 -9.13
C VAL A 221 11.59 7.88 -10.09
N ASN A 222 11.24 6.71 -9.55
CA ASN A 222 10.90 5.53 -10.34
C ASN A 222 9.69 5.79 -11.27
N LEU A 223 8.64 6.45 -10.76
CA LEU A 223 7.45 6.80 -11.54
C LEU A 223 7.73 7.79 -12.67
N MET A 224 8.65 8.74 -12.47
CA MET A 224 9.04 9.69 -13.52
C MET A 224 9.71 9.00 -14.71
N HIS A 225 10.48 7.94 -14.46
CA HIS A 225 11.12 7.14 -15.52
C HIS A 225 10.18 6.12 -16.15
N ARG A 226 9.23 5.56 -15.38
CA ARG A 226 8.25 4.56 -15.85
C ARG A 226 6.92 5.16 -16.30
N ARG A 227 6.92 6.36 -16.92
CA ARG A 227 5.69 7.05 -17.36
C ARG A 227 4.81 6.12 -18.21
N GLY A 228 3.74 5.62 -17.60
CA GLY A 228 2.63 4.94 -18.26
C GLY A 228 1.35 5.78 -18.24
N ASP A 229 0.27 5.26 -18.85
CA ASP A 229 -1.05 5.89 -19.07
C ASP A 229 -1.87 6.26 -17.79
N LYS A 230 -1.22 6.45 -16.62
CA LYS A 230 -1.90 6.72 -15.33
C LYS A 230 -2.78 7.99 -15.32
N GLU A 231 -2.47 8.96 -16.18
CA GLU A 231 -3.28 10.17 -16.37
C GLU A 231 -4.72 9.82 -16.84
N LYS A 232 -4.84 8.94 -17.84
CA LYS A 232 -6.14 8.53 -18.40
C LYS A 232 -7.01 7.84 -17.35
N THR A 233 -6.44 6.91 -16.59
CA THR A 233 -7.16 6.14 -15.57
C THR A 233 -7.67 7.03 -14.43
N LYS A 234 -6.84 7.97 -13.95
CA LYS A 234 -7.25 8.88 -12.86
C LYS A 234 -8.31 9.87 -13.31
N THR A 235 -8.17 10.41 -14.52
CA THR A 235 -9.13 11.34 -15.13
C THR A 235 -10.49 10.69 -15.31
N ALA A 236 -10.54 9.46 -15.85
CA ALA A 236 -11.78 8.70 -16.00
C ALA A 236 -12.46 8.46 -14.63
N ALA A 237 -11.69 8.09 -13.61
CA ALA A 237 -12.22 7.81 -12.27
C ALA A 237 -12.85 9.04 -11.58
N VAL A 238 -12.39 10.25 -11.88
CA VAL A 238 -13.03 11.50 -11.38
C VAL A 238 -14.29 11.82 -12.17
N LYS A 239 -14.28 11.68 -13.50
CA LYS A 239 -15.48 11.88 -14.34
C LYS A 239 -16.64 10.97 -13.94
N MET A 240 -16.36 9.73 -13.53
CA MET A 240 -17.39 8.80 -13.03
C MET A 240 -18.13 9.28 -11.76
N MET A 241 -17.57 10.19 -10.97
CA MET A 241 -18.24 10.66 -9.74
C MET A 241 -19.41 11.62 -10.02
N ALA A 242 -19.47 12.18 -11.23
CA ALA A 242 -20.51 13.09 -11.70
C ALA A 242 -21.09 12.60 -13.04
N MET A 243 -21.54 11.35 -13.09
CA MET A 243 -22.19 10.77 -14.27
C MET A 243 -23.33 11.67 -14.77
N GLY A 244 -23.33 11.96 -16.07
CA GLY A 244 -24.30 12.86 -16.71
C GLY A 244 -23.91 14.34 -16.74
N GLN A 245 -22.78 14.72 -16.16
CA GLN A 245 -22.15 16.03 -16.38
C GLN A 245 -20.94 15.89 -17.30
N GLU A 246 -20.83 16.78 -18.29
CA GLU A 246 -19.59 16.96 -19.05
C GLU A 246 -18.79 18.12 -18.45
N PHE A 247 -17.52 17.86 -18.14
CA PHE A 247 -16.58 18.85 -17.62
C PHE A 247 -15.14 18.48 -17.98
N ASP A 248 -14.28 19.49 -18.02
CA ASP A 248 -12.85 19.32 -18.27
C ASP A 248 -12.13 18.92 -16.97
N ALA A 249 -11.31 17.87 -17.06
CA ALA A 249 -10.55 17.36 -15.93
C ALA A 249 -9.12 17.06 -16.37
N TYR A 250 -8.14 17.56 -15.61
CA TYR A 250 -6.72 17.27 -15.82
C TYR A 250 -6.09 16.72 -14.54
N ILE A 251 -5.60 15.48 -14.56
CA ILE A 251 -5.04 14.84 -13.37
C ILE A 251 -3.69 14.20 -13.68
N SER A 252 -2.62 14.80 -13.17
CA SER A 252 -1.26 14.38 -13.49
C SER A 252 -0.36 14.27 -12.24
N PRO A 253 0.55 13.28 -12.17
CA PRO A 253 1.73 13.37 -11.32
C PRO A 253 2.73 14.33 -11.98
N VAL A 254 2.97 15.49 -11.37
CA VAL A 254 3.59 16.64 -12.04
C VAL A 254 5.08 16.78 -11.76
N ALA A 255 5.63 16.34 -10.64
CA ALA A 255 7.08 16.44 -10.44
C ALA A 255 7.64 15.58 -9.31
N TYR A 256 8.89 15.15 -9.49
CA TYR A 256 9.78 14.81 -8.40
C TYR A 256 10.49 16.09 -7.90
N ILE A 257 10.36 16.40 -6.61
CA ILE A 257 10.99 17.55 -5.96
C ILE A 257 11.76 17.05 -4.74
N GLN A 258 13.08 16.91 -4.89
CA GLN A 258 13.94 16.22 -3.92
C GLN A 258 13.86 16.77 -2.49
N PHE A 259 13.78 18.10 -2.30
CA PHE A 259 13.75 18.69 -0.95
C PHE A 259 12.44 18.41 -0.19
N LEU A 260 11.40 17.87 -0.84
CA LEU A 260 10.17 17.48 -0.15
C LEU A 260 10.36 16.23 0.72
N GLY A 261 11.43 15.43 0.52
CA GLY A 261 11.66 14.21 1.29
C GLY A 261 10.47 13.25 1.18
N ASP A 262 9.97 12.73 2.31
CA ASP A 262 8.81 11.83 2.35
C ASP A 262 7.46 12.50 1.99
N ARG A 263 7.45 13.82 1.81
CA ARG A 263 6.20 14.53 1.56
C ARG A 263 5.72 14.37 0.13
N LYS A 264 4.40 14.38 0.02
CA LYS A 264 3.62 14.42 -1.21
C LYS A 264 2.55 15.47 -1.06
N ILE A 265 2.57 16.43 -1.98
CA ILE A 265 1.67 17.57 -1.97
C ILE A 265 0.78 17.46 -3.19
N ALA A 266 -0.53 17.54 -2.97
CA ALA A 266 -1.51 17.59 -4.03
C ALA A 266 -2.29 18.90 -4.01
N HIS A 267 -2.32 19.59 -5.14
CA HIS A 267 -3.13 20.78 -5.34
C HIS A 267 -4.32 20.42 -6.22
N THR A 268 -5.51 20.75 -5.73
CA THR A 268 -6.77 20.51 -6.44
C THR A 268 -7.53 21.81 -6.59
N LEU A 269 -7.99 22.08 -7.81
CA LEU A 269 -8.91 23.16 -8.12
C LEU A 269 -10.22 22.56 -8.64
N ILE A 270 -11.35 23.08 -8.18
CA ILE A 270 -12.67 22.77 -8.75
C ILE A 270 -13.39 24.10 -8.98
N GLU A 271 -13.83 24.33 -10.21
CA GLU A 271 -14.69 25.45 -10.60
C GLU A 271 -16.07 24.92 -10.95
N ALA A 272 -17.12 25.55 -10.40
CA ALA A 272 -18.48 25.09 -10.55
C ALA A 272 -19.50 26.23 -10.51
N GLU A 273 -20.75 25.97 -10.87
CA GLU A 273 -21.89 26.89 -10.78
C GLU A 273 -22.94 26.35 -9.81
N ILE A 274 -23.41 27.21 -8.91
CA ILE A 274 -24.51 26.95 -7.98
C ILE A 274 -25.82 27.56 -8.50
N PHE A 275 -26.88 27.50 -7.68
CA PHE A 275 -28.18 28.09 -7.98
C PHE A 275 -28.06 29.55 -8.44
N GLY A 276 -28.82 29.92 -9.47
CA GLY A 276 -28.73 31.24 -10.12
C GLY A 276 -27.57 31.37 -11.12
N GLY A 277 -26.81 30.31 -11.39
CA GLY A 277 -25.66 30.34 -12.30
C GLY A 277 -24.45 31.07 -11.72
N LEU A 278 -24.41 31.27 -10.40
CA LEU A 278 -23.29 31.93 -9.74
C LEU A 278 -22.09 30.98 -9.65
N SER A 279 -20.93 31.47 -10.10
CA SER A 279 -19.69 30.71 -10.06
C SER A 279 -19.15 30.58 -8.63
N ILE A 280 -18.66 29.40 -8.31
CA ILE A 280 -17.89 29.10 -7.10
C ILE A 280 -16.56 28.45 -7.48
N ARG A 281 -15.58 28.58 -6.59
CA ARG A 281 -14.25 28.00 -6.72
C ARG A 281 -13.84 27.33 -5.42
N ILE A 282 -13.31 26.12 -5.53
CA ILE A 282 -12.74 25.35 -4.42
C ILE A 282 -11.28 25.11 -4.71
N GLU A 283 -10.41 25.52 -3.80
CA GLU A 283 -9.00 25.16 -3.78
C GLU A 283 -8.71 24.31 -2.56
N ALA A 284 -8.06 23.17 -2.78
CA ALA A 284 -7.63 22.28 -1.72
C ALA A 284 -6.17 21.90 -1.92
N THR A 285 -5.39 21.99 -0.83
CA THR A 285 -4.02 21.47 -0.78
C THR A 285 -3.97 20.36 0.26
N LEU A 286 -3.50 19.19 -0.15
CA LEU A 286 -3.25 18.05 0.73
C LEU A 286 -1.74 17.82 0.79
N ASP A 287 -1.13 18.10 1.94
CA ASP A 287 0.29 17.79 2.25
C ASP A 287 0.33 16.60 3.21
N VAL A 288 0.93 15.50 2.76
CA VAL A 288 0.99 14.23 3.51
C VAL A 288 2.36 13.60 3.42
N HIS A 289 2.69 12.76 4.40
CA HIS A 289 3.84 11.85 4.37
C HIS A 289 3.42 10.54 3.69
N ASP A 290 3.84 10.28 2.45
CA ASP A 290 3.23 9.24 1.61
C ASP A 290 3.42 7.83 2.19
N ALA A 291 4.61 7.55 2.74
CA ALA A 291 4.91 6.25 3.34
C ALA A 291 4.02 5.95 4.56
N TRP A 292 3.96 6.88 5.49
CA TRP A 292 3.16 6.80 6.72
C TRP A 292 1.65 6.70 6.42
N ASN A 293 1.19 7.40 5.40
CA ASN A 293 -0.20 7.41 4.99
C ASN A 293 -0.71 6.02 4.53
N SER A 294 0.18 5.13 4.08
CA SER A 294 -0.15 3.74 3.75
C SER A 294 0.00 2.75 4.92
N ALA A 295 0.85 3.08 5.91
CA ALA A 295 1.29 2.14 6.94
C ALA A 295 0.14 1.59 7.80
N ALA A 296 -0.83 2.43 8.15
CA ALA A 296 -1.99 2.02 8.93
C ALA A 296 -2.89 1.02 8.18
N VAL A 297 -3.13 1.27 6.88
CA VAL A 297 -3.94 0.38 6.02
C VAL A 297 -3.27 -0.99 5.89
N VAL A 298 -1.94 -1.02 5.73
CA VAL A 298 -1.19 -2.28 5.69
C VAL A 298 -1.18 -2.98 7.04
N THR A 299 -1.13 -2.23 8.14
CA THR A 299 -1.21 -2.78 9.50
C THR A 299 -2.56 -3.46 9.77
N ASP A 300 -3.68 -2.86 9.33
CA ASP A 300 -5.00 -3.52 9.32
C ASP A 300 -4.99 -4.76 8.40
N SER A 301 -4.41 -4.66 7.21
CA SER A 301 -4.35 -5.76 6.22
C SER A 301 -3.57 -6.98 6.73
N ILE A 302 -2.46 -6.78 7.43
CA ILE A 302 -1.68 -7.85 8.07
C ILE A 302 -2.53 -8.62 9.09
N ARG A 303 -3.28 -7.89 9.93
CA ARG A 303 -4.12 -8.49 10.97
C ARG A 303 -5.32 -9.21 10.38
N LEU A 304 -5.93 -8.67 9.31
CA LEU A 304 -6.99 -9.33 8.55
C LEU A 304 -6.49 -10.62 7.89
N ALA A 305 -5.31 -10.59 7.26
CA ALA A 305 -4.69 -11.78 6.70
C ALA A 305 -4.43 -12.84 7.78
N LYS A 306 -3.97 -12.43 8.96
CA LYS A 306 -3.77 -13.37 10.07
C LYS A 306 -5.08 -13.97 10.58
N LEU A 307 -6.14 -13.16 10.69
CA LEU A 307 -7.46 -13.67 11.07
C LEU A 307 -8.00 -14.67 10.05
N ALA A 308 -7.77 -14.43 8.75
CA ALA A 308 -8.12 -15.37 7.69
C ALA A 308 -7.32 -16.69 7.80
N LEU A 309 -6.00 -16.62 8.08
CA LEU A 309 -5.16 -17.79 8.35
C LEU A 309 -5.69 -18.61 9.54
N ASP A 310 -6.04 -17.94 10.66
CA ASP A 310 -6.60 -18.60 11.85
C ASP A 310 -7.91 -19.34 11.57
N ARG A 311 -8.64 -18.93 10.52
CA ARG A 311 -9.93 -19.51 10.10
C ARG A 311 -9.81 -20.48 8.91
N GLY A 312 -8.61 -20.71 8.38
CA GLY A 312 -8.42 -21.55 7.18
C GLY A 312 -9.02 -20.94 5.90
N ILE A 313 -9.12 -19.61 5.82
CA ILE A 313 -9.74 -18.91 4.69
C ILE A 313 -8.65 -18.56 3.67
N GLY A 314 -8.59 -19.32 2.57
CA GLY A 314 -7.67 -19.04 1.46
C GLY A 314 -8.24 -18.22 0.31
N GLY A 315 -7.37 -17.85 -0.62
CA GLY A 315 -7.72 -17.09 -1.82
C GLY A 315 -7.85 -15.60 -1.55
N PRO A 316 -8.43 -14.83 -2.50
CA PRO A 316 -8.56 -13.39 -2.37
C PRO A 316 -9.49 -13.02 -1.20
N LEU A 317 -8.99 -12.24 -0.24
CA LEU A 317 -9.80 -11.71 0.85
C LEU A 317 -10.53 -10.46 0.37
N ILE A 318 -11.74 -10.63 -0.15
CA ILE A 318 -12.48 -9.63 -0.93
C ILE A 318 -12.79 -8.37 -0.11
N SER A 319 -13.31 -8.53 1.10
CA SER A 319 -13.64 -7.44 2.03
C SER A 319 -12.41 -6.57 2.33
N ALA A 320 -11.32 -7.20 2.76
CA ALA A 320 -10.06 -6.51 3.06
C ALA A 320 -9.44 -5.87 1.82
N SER A 321 -9.49 -6.55 0.67
CA SER A 321 -8.96 -6.04 -0.59
C SER A 321 -9.73 -4.79 -1.05
N ALA A 322 -11.07 -4.86 -1.06
CA ALA A 322 -11.92 -3.76 -1.47
C ALA A 322 -11.75 -2.49 -0.61
N TRP A 323 -11.48 -2.67 0.69
CA TRP A 323 -11.25 -1.57 1.62
C TRP A 323 -9.82 -1.02 1.54
N GLY A 324 -8.82 -1.90 1.56
CA GLY A 324 -7.42 -1.54 1.76
C GLY A 324 -6.61 -1.29 0.49
N PHE A 325 -7.17 -1.54 -0.71
CA PHE A 325 -6.42 -1.53 -1.98
C PHE A 325 -7.14 -0.74 -3.08
N LYS A 326 -6.39 -0.19 -4.03
CA LYS A 326 -6.87 0.66 -5.12
C LYS A 326 -7.43 -0.18 -6.27
N ASN A 327 -6.86 -1.36 -6.50
CA ASN A 327 -7.27 -2.29 -7.54
C ASN A 327 -7.61 -3.66 -6.92
N PRO A 328 -8.72 -3.76 -6.16
CA PRO A 328 -9.16 -5.02 -5.57
C PRO A 328 -9.72 -5.98 -6.63
N PRO A 329 -9.84 -7.28 -6.32
CA PRO A 329 -10.52 -8.26 -7.18
C PRO A 329 -11.99 -7.92 -7.44
N VAL A 330 -12.65 -7.34 -6.43
CA VAL A 330 -14.04 -6.85 -6.52
C VAL A 330 -14.07 -5.44 -5.95
N HIS A 331 -14.51 -4.47 -6.75
CA HIS A 331 -14.68 -3.09 -6.31
C HIS A 331 -15.96 -2.94 -5.48
N MET A 332 -15.88 -2.16 -4.41
CA MET A 332 -17.01 -1.75 -3.57
C MET A 332 -16.93 -0.23 -3.33
N SER A 333 -18.05 0.39 -2.95
CA SER A 333 -17.96 1.75 -2.42
C SER A 333 -17.17 1.76 -1.09
N PRO A 334 -16.59 2.90 -0.67
CA PRO A 334 -15.88 2.97 0.61
C PRO A 334 -16.72 2.53 1.82
N ASP A 335 -18.01 2.87 1.86
CA ASP A 335 -18.90 2.51 2.96
C ASP A 335 -19.31 1.02 2.94
N GLU A 336 -19.47 0.43 1.76
CA GLU A 336 -19.71 -1.00 1.60
C GLU A 336 -18.48 -1.82 1.98
N ALA A 337 -17.30 -1.39 1.53
CA ALA A 337 -16.03 -2.05 1.84
C ALA A 337 -15.75 -2.03 3.35
N TYR A 338 -15.97 -0.89 4.02
CA TYR A 338 -15.81 -0.78 5.47
C TYR A 338 -16.76 -1.72 6.23
N ARG A 339 -18.04 -1.76 5.83
CA ARG A 339 -19.02 -2.70 6.41
C ARG A 339 -18.64 -4.15 6.16
N ALA A 340 -18.17 -4.49 4.96
CA ALA A 340 -17.73 -5.84 4.62
C ALA A 340 -16.57 -6.31 5.50
N VAL A 341 -15.62 -5.41 5.84
CA VAL A 341 -14.53 -5.73 6.78
C VAL A 341 -15.07 -5.96 8.20
N LEU A 342 -16.02 -5.15 8.68
CA LEU A 342 -16.67 -5.39 9.98
C LEU A 342 -17.37 -6.75 10.02
N GLU A 343 -18.16 -7.07 9.00
CA GLU A 343 -18.83 -8.37 8.88
C GLU A 343 -17.82 -9.53 8.86
N PHE A 344 -16.69 -9.37 8.16
CA PHE A 344 -15.60 -10.35 8.17
C PHE A 344 -15.00 -10.50 9.57
N ILE A 345 -14.67 -9.40 10.26
CA ILE A 345 -14.13 -9.44 11.63
C ILE A 345 -15.09 -10.19 12.57
N GLU A 346 -16.39 -9.89 12.48
CA GLU A 346 -17.46 -10.51 13.27
C GLU A 346 -17.77 -11.96 12.88
N GLY A 347 -17.22 -12.48 11.77
CA GLY A 347 -17.47 -13.83 11.28
C GLY A 347 -18.84 -14.01 10.61
N LYS A 348 -19.48 -12.90 10.19
CA LYS A 348 -20.74 -12.90 9.43
C LYS A 348 -20.52 -13.07 7.92
N ARG A 349 -19.27 -13.03 7.48
CA ARG A 349 -18.83 -13.14 6.09
C ARG A 349 -17.50 -13.89 6.03
N ASP A 350 -17.35 -14.74 5.02
CA ASP A 350 -16.14 -15.55 4.83
C ASP A 350 -15.01 -14.80 4.13
N ARG A 351 -15.30 -13.89 3.18
CA ARG A 351 -14.25 -13.20 2.40
C ARG A 351 -14.52 -11.74 2.14
#